data_AF-A0A4R4Q727-F1
#
_entry.id   AF-A0A4R4Q727-F1
#
_cell.length_a   1.000
_cell.length_b   1.000
_cell.length_c   1.000
_cell.angle_alpha   90.00
_cell.angle_beta   90.00
_cell.angle_gamma   90.00
#
_symmetry.space_group_name_H-M   'P 1'
#
loop_
_entity.id
_entity.type
_entity.pdbx_description
1 polymer ?
#
loop_
_entity_poly.entity_id
_entity_poly.type
_entity_poly.pdbx_seq_one_letter_code
_entity_poly.pdbx_strand_id
1 'polypeptide(L)' 'MRTRDDLAHFLRVAMADLQARPRKWENSTLERFLEAWAAWVEDLPGWYANRGADVPDQPDWNLVANMVLAARIYE' A
#
# COMPACT_ATOMS: atom_id res chain seq x y z
N MET A 1 9.99 -5.90 5.31
CA MET A 1 9.63 -5.39 6.64
C MET A 1 9.44 -6.58 7.54
N ARG A 2 10.19 -6.63 8.63
CA ARG A 2 10.18 -7.73 9.60
C ARG A 2 9.62 -7.28 10.94
N THR A 3 9.65 -5.97 11.21
CA THR A 3 9.19 -5.39 12.47
C THR A 3 8.19 -4.26 12.26
N ARG A 4 7.46 -3.92 13.33
CA ARG A 4 6.63 -2.71 13.39
C ARG A 4 7.44 -1.45 13.11
N ASP A 5 8.68 -1.40 13.58
CA ASP A 5 9.53 -0.22 13.44
C ASP A 5 10.01 -0.05 11.98
N ASP A 6 10.21 -1.16 11.24
CA ASP A 6 10.45 -1.11 9.79
C ASP A 6 9.28 -0.48 9.05
N LEU A 7 8.05 -0.88 9.39
CA LEU A 7 6.84 -0.31 8.80
C LEU A 7 6.72 1.18 9.14
N ALA A 8 6.92 1.55 10.40
CA ALA A 8 6.87 2.94 10.84
C ALA A 8 7.93 3.80 10.11
N HIS A 9 9.14 3.28 9.91
CA HIS A 9 10.16 3.95 9.12
C HIS A 9 9.74 4.12 7.65
N PHE A 10 9.22 3.05 7.04
CA PHE A 10 8.72 3.10 5.67
C PHE A 10 7.62 4.15 5.48
N LEU A 11 6.63 4.20 6.39
CA LEU A 11 5.54 5.18 6.30
C LEU A 11 6.05 6.62 6.37
N ARG A 12 7.07 6.90 7.18
CA ARG A 12 7.72 8.22 7.22
C ARG A 12 8.44 8.55 5.92
N VAL A 13 9.13 7.58 5.31
CA VAL A 13 9.75 7.75 4.00
C VAL A 13 8.71 7.99 2.91
N ALA A 14 7.59 7.26 2.92
CA ALA A 14 6.48 7.45 1.98
C ALA A 14 5.86 8.84 2.13
N MET A 15 5.62 9.31 3.35
CA MET A 15 5.15 10.68 3.61
C MET A 15 6.13 11.73 3.09
N ALA A 16 7.43 11.58 3.37
CA ALA A 16 8.45 12.50 2.87
C ALA A 16 8.50 12.52 1.32
N ASP A 17 8.30 11.37 0.67
CA ASP A 17 8.20 11.27 -0.79
C ASP A 17 6.99 12.02 -1.34
N LEU A 18 5.81 11.83 -0.74
CA LEU A 18 4.58 12.53 -1.12
C LEU A 18 4.74 14.04 -0.98
N GLN A 19 5.35 14.51 0.11
CA GLN A 19 5.61 15.94 0.34
C GLN A 19 6.59 16.52 -0.68
N ALA A 20 7.66 15.80 -0.99
CA ALA A 20 8.68 16.27 -1.95
C ALA A 20 8.20 16.20 -3.40
N ARG A 21 7.33 15.23 -3.73
CA ARG A 21 6.97 14.87 -5.11
C ARG A 21 5.49 14.53 -5.26
N PRO A 22 4.55 15.41 -4.88
CA PRO A 22 3.12 15.10 -4.86
C PRO A 22 2.57 14.78 -6.25
N ARG A 23 3.12 15.40 -7.31
CA ARG A 23 2.74 15.11 -8.71
C ARG A 23 3.13 13.70 -9.19
N LYS A 24 3.96 12.96 -8.43
CA LYS A 24 4.32 11.57 -8.72
C LYS A 24 3.43 10.56 -7.99
N TRP A 25 2.41 11.03 -7.29
CA TRP A 25 1.39 10.23 -6.64
C TRP A 25 0.09 10.48 -7.39
N GLU A 26 -0.48 9.43 -7.98
CA GLU A 26 -1.79 9.54 -8.63
C GLU A 26 -2.85 9.90 -7.57
N ASN A 27 -2.72 9.30 -6.39
CA ASN A 27 -3.56 9.55 -5.22
C ASN A 27 -2.80 10.37 -4.17
N SER A 28 -2.65 11.67 -4.45
CA SER A 28 -1.88 12.59 -3.62
C SER A 28 -2.68 13.26 -2.48
N THR A 29 -4.01 13.10 -2.44
CA THR A 29 -4.84 13.53 -1.31
C THR A 29 -5.22 12.32 -0.44
N LEU A 30 -5.57 12.58 0.83
CA LEU A 30 -5.93 11.51 1.76
C LEU A 30 -7.16 10.74 1.28
N GLU A 31 -8.17 11.44 0.76
CA GLU A 31 -9.42 10.86 0.27
C GLU A 31 -9.14 9.88 -0.87
N ARG A 32 -8.41 10.32 -1.90
CA ARG A 32 -8.03 9.48 -3.03
C ARG A 32 -7.15 8.32 -2.61
N PHE A 33 -6.22 8.53 -1.69
CA PHE A 33 -5.34 7.49 -1.20
C PHE A 33 -6.11 6.40 -0.43
N LEU A 34 -7.07 6.79 0.41
CA LEU A 34 -7.91 5.85 1.16
C LEU A 34 -8.86 5.09 0.23
N GLU A 35 -9.42 5.75 -0.79
CA GLU A 35 -10.25 5.11 -1.82
C GLU A 35 -9.45 4.04 -2.59
N ALA A 36 -8.29 4.41 -3.12
CA ALA A 36 -7.39 3.50 -3.83
C ALA A 36 -6.87 2.35 -2.96
N TRP A 37 -6.60 2.62 -1.67
CA TRP A 37 -6.22 1.58 -0.73
C TRP A 37 -7.37 0.60 -0.49
N ALA A 38 -8.60 1.09 -0.28
CA ALA A 38 -9.77 0.23 -0.10
C ALA A 38 -9.99 -0.68 -1.33
N ALA A 39 -9.99 -0.10 -2.53
CA ALA A 39 -10.13 -0.85 -3.78
C ALA A 39 -9.06 -1.96 -3.93
N TRP A 40 -7.80 -1.65 -3.63
CA TRP A 40 -6.74 -2.64 -3.69
C TRP A 40 -6.88 -3.77 -2.66
N VAL A 41 -7.40 -3.47 -1.45
CA VAL A 41 -7.66 -4.49 -0.42
C VAL A 41 -8.81 -5.41 -0.86
N GLU A 42 -9.83 -4.88 -1.52
CA GLU A 42 -10.92 -5.68 -2.10
C GLU A 42 -10.41 -6.59 -3.23
N ASP A 43 -9.46 -6.12 -4.03
CA ASP A 43 -8.83 -6.88 -5.13
C ASP A 43 -7.69 -7.81 -4.67
N LEU A 44 -7.33 -7.79 -3.38
CA LEU A 44 -6.25 -8.59 -2.82
C LEU A 44 -6.36 -10.10 -3.14
N PRO A 45 -7.56 -10.73 -3.07
CA PRO A 45 -7.69 -12.14 -3.45
C PRO A 45 -7.32 -12.40 -4.91
N GLY A 46 -7.68 -11.50 -5.83
CA GLY A 46 -7.29 -11.60 -7.23
C GLY A 46 -5.78 -11.50 -7.43
N TRP A 47 -5.11 -10.63 -6.66
CA TRP A 47 -3.65 -10.48 -6.69
C TRP A 47 -2.91 -11.77 -6.26
N TYR A 48 -3.43 -12.48 -5.26
CA TYR A 48 -2.90 -13.77 -4.81
C TYR A 48 -3.23 -14.92 -5.79
N ALA A 49 -4.47 -14.98 -6.28
CA ALA A 49 -4.90 -15.97 -7.26
C ALA A 49 -4.04 -15.94 -8.53
N ASN A 50 -3.70 -14.74 -9.03
CA ASN A 50 -2.81 -14.55 -10.18
C ASN A 50 -1.38 -15.07 -9.96
N ARG A 51 -0.98 -15.34 -8.70
CA ARG A 51 0.33 -15.89 -8.31
C ARG A 51 0.25 -17.36 -7.90
N GLY A 52 -0.92 -17.99 -7.99
CA GLY A 52 -1.13 -19.36 -7.53
C GLY A 52 -0.91 -19.53 -6.03
N ALA A 53 -1.18 -18.47 -5.25
CA ALA A 53 -1.02 -18.45 -3.81
C ALA A 53 -2.36 -18.14 -3.13
N ASP A 54 -2.52 -18.60 -1.89
CA ASP A 54 -3.68 -18.28 -1.06
C ASP A 54 -3.50 -16.94 -0.34
N VAL A 55 -4.62 -16.26 -0.09
CA VAL A 55 -4.62 -15.04 0.73
C VAL A 55 -4.31 -15.42 2.18
N PRO A 56 -3.33 -14.78 2.83
CA PRO A 56 -3.04 -15.07 4.23
C PRO A 56 -4.14 -14.53 5.15
N ASP A 57 -4.49 -15.29 6.19
CA ASP A 57 -5.45 -14.86 7.22
C ASP A 57 -4.98 -13.63 8.02
N GLN A 58 -3.65 -13.46 8.15
CA GLN A 58 -3.05 -12.28 8.78
C GLN A 58 -2.05 -11.62 7.84
N PRO A 59 -2.18 -10.30 7.56
CA PRO A 59 -1.20 -9.59 6.79
C PRO A 59 0.11 -9.46 7.57
N ASP A 60 1.23 -9.71 6.90
CA ASP A 60 2.53 -9.34 7.44
C ASP A 60 2.82 -7.85 7.16
N TRP A 61 3.89 -7.32 7.77
CA TRP A 61 4.27 -5.93 7.56
C TRP A 61 4.66 -5.61 6.11
N ASN A 62 5.10 -6.61 5.32
CA ASN A 62 5.37 -6.40 3.89
C ASN A 62 4.08 -6.16 3.13
N LEU A 63 3.03 -6.92 3.43
CA LEU A 63 1.76 -6.81 2.77
C LEU A 63 1.14 -5.44 3.04
N VAL A 64 1.19 -4.95 4.27
CA VAL A 64 0.75 -3.59 4.63
C VAL A 64 1.54 -2.52 3.87
N ALA A 65 2.83 -2.72 3.63
CA ALA A 65 3.61 -1.79 2.84
C ALA A 65 3.31 -1.83 1.34
N ASN A 66 3.09 -3.02 0.81
CA ASN A 66 2.68 -3.20 -0.58
C ASN A 66 1.33 -2.53 -0.83
N MET A 67 0.41 -2.61 0.14
CA MET A 67 -0.86 -1.87 0.10
C MET A 67 -0.63 -0.36 -0.06
N VAL A 68 0.26 0.24 0.72
CA VAL A 68 0.58 1.67 0.64
C VAL A 68 1.21 2.03 -0.70
N LEU A 69 2.10 1.18 -1.24
CA LEU A 69 2.69 1.39 -2.57
C LEU A 69 1.65 1.26 -3.69
N ALA A 70 0.69 0.36 -3.56
CA ALA A 70 -0.39 0.20 -4.51
C ALA A 70 -1.33 1.40 -4.46
N ALA A 71 -1.79 1.81 -3.27
CA ALA A 71 -2.68 2.94 -3.06
C ALA A 71 -2.12 4.27 -3.61
N ARG A 72 -0.80 4.39 -3.76
CA ARG A 72 -0.16 5.54 -4.41
C ARG A 72 -0.50 5.67 -5.92
N ILE A 73 -0.77 4.56 -6.60
CA ILE A 73 -0.92 4.47 -8.07
C ILE A 73 -2.20 3.79 -8.55
N TYR A 74 -2.95 3.12 -7.67
CA TYR A 74 -4.16 2.39 -8.05
C TYR A 74 -5.28 3.38 -8.38
N GLU A 75 -5.96 3.21 -9.52
CA GLU A 75 -7.02 4.13 -9.96
C GLU A 75 -8.34 3.96 -9.19
#